data_AF-A0A938HRC8-F1
#
_entry.id   AF-A0A938HRC8-F1
#
_cell.length_a   1.000
_cell.length_b   1.000
_cell.length_c   1.000
_cell.angle_alpha   90.00
_cell.angle_beta   90.00
_cell.angle_gamma   90.00
#
_symmetry.space_group_name_H-M   'P 1'
#
loop_
_entity.id
_entity.type
_entity.pdbx_description
1 polymer ?
#
loop_
_entity_poly.entity_id
_entity_poly.type
_entity_poly.pdbx_seq_one_letter_code
_entity_poly.pdbx_strand_id
1 'polypeptide(L)'
;MAVKYARTPAVAAMLLVVLLVAGCGESTKRPEAKAPASPEAVVLMAVGRFTVRRAGDHFWERSSAGVPLFDGDNVQTMAGSRLGAKAPAGWAVMLNQSSYAVLPLNRGGSLELSRGEVFVSPPPKKAGPAVRTPACTVSTDGSVDVAVAGGGATTVTTLEGTAVVQAAGTKVSVKGGAQTSVTVGSAPGKPAPVDARGVTAWTRDYGYYVGDLLDRYFSSESARDTAESDSRSQILVDPVAASPRVTLARAVLDKGAVEEATQQFNKALEFDPENAQALAGLGKIALLQGRFKDAARLFERARVKDGRNMEARLGLGLAALGDAELDAARRAFDTALDMESEDADALAALATVNLLQGQLSAAAADLKQAVDVDSEFSRAYRYLAVTSFLRSGVAEAVGYYEKAVEKDDRNYTAWNDLGSYRL
;
A
#
# COMPACT_ATOMS: atom_id res chain seq x y z
N MET A 1 -25.53 -67.40 -26.32
CA MET A 1 -25.11 -66.27 -27.17
C MET A 1 -23.86 -65.65 -26.55
N ALA A 2 -22.80 -65.53 -27.35
CA ALA A 2 -21.54 -64.86 -27.01
C ALA A 2 -21.82 -63.39 -26.57
N VAL A 3 -20.98 -62.70 -25.80
CA VAL A 3 -19.60 -62.29 -26.14
C VAL A 3 -18.83 -61.92 -24.85
N LYS A 4 -17.58 -62.41 -24.77
CA LYS A 4 -16.53 -61.97 -23.84
C LYS A 4 -15.92 -60.66 -24.34
N TYR A 5 -15.53 -59.75 -23.44
CA TYR A 5 -14.36 -58.90 -23.67
C TYR A 5 -13.48 -58.85 -22.42
N ALA A 6 -12.19 -59.04 -22.65
CA ALA A 6 -11.13 -59.15 -21.66
C ALA A 6 -10.22 -57.91 -21.70
N ARG A 7 -9.77 -57.50 -20.50
CA ARG A 7 -8.44 -57.00 -20.09
C ARG A 7 -7.66 -56.03 -21.01
N THR A 8 -7.53 -54.77 -20.54
CA THR A 8 -6.31 -53.95 -20.22
C THR A 8 -4.93 -54.36 -20.78
N PRO A 9 -3.86 -53.50 -20.79
CA PRO A 9 -3.73 -52.03 -20.61
C PRO A 9 -2.67 -51.38 -21.58
N ALA A 10 -2.27 -50.12 -21.29
CA ALA A 10 -0.92 -49.53 -21.45
C ALA A 10 -0.70 -48.39 -22.47
N VAL A 11 -0.31 -47.25 -21.87
CA VAL A 11 0.55 -46.13 -22.29
C VAL A 11 1.48 -46.37 -23.49
N ALA A 12 1.45 -45.47 -24.49
CA ALA A 12 2.64 -45.03 -25.24
C ALA A 12 2.34 -43.84 -26.19
N ALA A 13 3.27 -42.87 -26.21
CA ALA A 13 3.72 -42.01 -27.31
C ALA A 13 2.72 -41.01 -27.96
N MET A 14 2.95 -39.70 -27.89
CA MET A 14 3.91 -38.86 -28.64
C MET A 14 3.31 -38.28 -29.95
N LEU A 15 3.66 -37.02 -30.24
CA LEU A 15 3.60 -36.29 -31.52
C LEU A 15 2.31 -35.60 -31.97
N LEU A 16 2.33 -34.27 -31.79
CA LEU A 16 2.30 -33.25 -32.85
C LEU A 16 1.61 -33.63 -34.17
N VAL A 17 0.41 -33.09 -34.42
CA VAL A 17 -0.17 -33.01 -35.77
C VAL A 17 -0.14 -31.55 -36.22
N VAL A 18 0.85 -31.23 -37.05
CA VAL A 18 0.85 -30.05 -37.92
C VAL A 18 0.00 -30.39 -39.13
N LEU A 19 -1.12 -29.68 -39.32
CA LEU A 19 -1.87 -29.71 -40.57
C LEU A 19 -1.26 -28.69 -41.54
N LEU A 20 -0.45 -29.22 -42.48
CA LEU A 20 -0.02 -28.54 -43.70
C LEU A 20 -1.21 -28.44 -44.66
N VAL A 21 -1.75 -27.24 -44.84
CA VAL A 21 -2.58 -26.93 -46.01
C VAL A 21 -1.65 -26.43 -47.10
N ALA A 22 -1.40 -27.29 -48.09
CA ALA A 22 -0.77 -26.91 -49.34
C ALA A 22 -1.79 -26.17 -50.21
N GLY A 23 -1.77 -24.84 -50.16
CA GLY A 23 -2.38 -23.99 -51.16
C GLY A 23 -1.30 -23.45 -52.09
N CYS A 24 -1.25 -23.95 -53.33
CA CYS A 24 -0.44 -23.37 -54.38
C CYS A 24 -0.97 -21.97 -54.73
N GLY A 25 -0.23 -20.95 -54.32
CA GLY A 25 -0.37 -19.56 -54.73
C GLY A 25 1.01 -18.90 -54.63
N GLU A 26 1.39 -18.14 -55.64
CA GLU A 26 2.73 -17.57 -55.86
C GLU A 26 3.40 -17.05 -54.58
N SER A 27 4.60 -17.57 -54.29
CA SER A 27 5.36 -17.19 -53.10
C SER A 27 5.92 -15.77 -53.26
N THR A 28 5.16 -14.77 -52.84
CA THR A 28 5.80 -13.61 -52.22
C THR A 28 6.46 -14.14 -50.95
N LYS A 29 7.80 -14.06 -50.85
CA LYS A 29 8.50 -14.36 -49.60
C LYS A 29 7.90 -13.46 -48.53
N ARG A 30 7.03 -14.00 -47.68
CA ARG A 30 6.62 -13.34 -46.44
C ARG A 30 7.93 -13.03 -45.71
N PRO A 31 8.21 -11.76 -45.36
CA PRO A 31 9.37 -11.47 -44.53
C PRO A 31 9.26 -12.37 -43.30
N GLU A 32 10.33 -13.11 -43.00
CA GLU A 32 10.42 -13.87 -41.76
C GLU A 32 10.00 -12.92 -40.64
N ALA A 33 8.91 -13.25 -39.95
CA ALA A 33 8.47 -12.48 -38.80
C ALA A 33 9.64 -12.47 -37.83
N LYS A 34 10.30 -11.32 -37.72
CA LYS A 34 11.37 -11.07 -36.76
C LYS A 34 10.85 -11.59 -35.43
N ALA A 35 11.61 -12.47 -34.76
CA ALA A 35 11.21 -12.98 -33.46
C ALA A 35 10.75 -11.80 -32.59
N PRO A 36 9.59 -11.91 -31.90
CA PRO A 36 9.08 -10.81 -31.12
C PRO A 36 10.19 -10.34 -30.17
N ALA A 37 10.42 -9.03 -30.13
CA ALA A 37 11.41 -8.44 -29.24
C ALA A 37 11.16 -8.98 -27.83
N SER A 38 12.24 -9.26 -27.07
CA SER A 38 12.05 -9.70 -25.69
C SER A 38 11.33 -8.60 -24.91
N PRO A 39 10.34 -8.95 -24.07
CA PRO A 39 9.64 -7.96 -23.28
C PRO A 39 10.62 -7.34 -22.29
N GLU A 40 10.48 -6.04 -22.16
CA GLU A 40 11.40 -5.21 -21.39
C GLU A 40 10.84 -4.89 -20.00
N ALA A 41 9.53 -5.00 -19.86
CA ALA A 41 8.87 -5.19 -18.57
C ALA A 41 7.63 -6.07 -18.74
N VAL A 42 7.16 -6.63 -17.64
CA VAL A 42 5.87 -7.32 -17.56
C VAL A 42 5.02 -6.61 -16.53
N VAL A 43 3.78 -6.31 -16.88
CA VAL A 43 2.78 -5.79 -15.95
C VAL A 43 2.47 -6.89 -14.95
N LEU A 44 2.76 -6.64 -13.67
CA LEU A 44 2.43 -7.56 -12.59
C LEU A 44 1.10 -7.14 -11.96
N MET A 45 0.98 -5.86 -11.61
CA MET A 45 -0.21 -5.31 -10.96
C MET A 45 -0.95 -4.37 -11.90
N ALA A 46 -2.28 -4.47 -11.90
CA ALA A 46 -3.14 -3.63 -12.72
C ALA A 46 -4.50 -3.42 -12.05
N VAL A 47 -4.69 -2.25 -11.44
CA VAL A 47 -5.92 -1.85 -10.75
C VAL A 47 -6.61 -0.74 -11.54
N GLY A 48 -7.91 -0.88 -11.78
CA GLY A 48 -8.70 0.12 -12.51
C GLY A 48 -8.55 0.02 -14.04
N ARG A 49 -8.56 1.17 -14.72
CA ARG A 49 -8.44 1.27 -16.18
C ARG A 49 -7.06 1.79 -16.56
N PHE A 50 -6.36 0.98 -17.31
CA PHE A 50 -5.11 1.37 -17.96
C PHE A 50 -5.09 0.84 -19.39
N THR A 51 -4.40 1.58 -20.24
CA THR A 51 -4.33 1.32 -21.67
C THR A 51 -2.89 1.41 -22.14
N VAL A 52 -2.53 0.52 -23.06
CA VAL A 52 -1.22 0.51 -23.71
C VAL A 52 -1.43 0.82 -25.18
N ARG A 53 -0.56 1.65 -25.75
CA ARG A 53 -0.43 1.85 -27.19
C ARG A 53 0.98 1.46 -27.57
N ARG A 54 1.11 0.50 -28.49
CA ARG A 54 2.41 -0.01 -28.90
C ARG A 54 3.21 1.06 -29.64
N ALA A 55 4.54 0.94 -29.58
CA ALA A 55 5.42 1.81 -30.36
C ALA A 55 5.06 1.75 -31.86
N GLY A 56 4.74 2.90 -32.45
CA GLY A 56 4.35 3.01 -33.85
C GLY A 56 2.85 2.79 -34.14
N ASP A 57 2.07 2.31 -33.17
CA ASP A 57 0.64 2.13 -33.32
C ASP A 57 -0.15 3.43 -33.06
N HIS A 58 -1.38 3.47 -33.57
CA HIS A 58 -2.28 4.62 -33.44
C HIS A 58 -3.43 4.44 -32.46
N PHE A 59 -3.72 3.21 -32.05
CA PHE A 59 -4.87 2.90 -31.19
C PHE A 59 -4.44 2.43 -29.80
N TRP A 60 -5.31 2.67 -28.82
CA TRP A 60 -5.10 2.28 -27.44
C TRP A 60 -5.84 0.98 -27.15
N GLU A 61 -5.14 0.03 -26.53
CA GLU A 61 -5.71 -1.23 -26.11
C GLU A 61 -5.92 -1.23 -24.59
N ARG A 62 -7.09 -1.72 -24.14
CA ARG A 62 -7.28 -2.03 -22.72
C ARG A 62 -6.39 -3.22 -22.36
N SER A 63 -5.70 -3.10 -21.24
CA SER A 63 -4.70 -4.08 -20.83
C SER A 63 -5.06 -4.70 -19.46
N SER A 64 -4.33 -5.74 -19.04
CA SER A 64 -4.48 -6.48 -17.79
C SER A 64 -3.11 -6.88 -17.21
N ALA A 65 -3.09 -7.48 -16.01
CA ALA A 65 -1.89 -8.16 -15.51
C ALA A 65 -1.39 -9.21 -16.52
N GLY A 66 -0.09 -9.50 -16.49
CA GLY A 66 0.61 -10.40 -17.40
C GLY A 66 0.99 -9.80 -18.76
N VAL A 67 0.57 -8.55 -19.07
CA VAL A 67 0.85 -7.94 -20.36
C VAL A 67 2.34 -7.53 -20.48
N PRO A 68 3.05 -7.97 -21.52
CA PRO A 68 4.41 -7.51 -21.79
C PRO A 68 4.42 -6.07 -22.29
N LEU A 69 5.41 -5.31 -21.87
CA LEU A 69 5.71 -3.95 -22.32
C LEU A 69 7.03 -3.96 -23.11
N PHE A 70 7.04 -3.25 -24.23
CA PHE A 70 8.17 -3.17 -25.16
C PHE A 70 8.69 -1.73 -25.27
N ASP A 71 9.90 -1.59 -25.82
CA ASP A 71 10.56 -0.29 -25.99
C ASP A 71 9.67 0.65 -26.80
N GLY A 72 9.45 1.86 -26.27
CA GLY A 72 8.62 2.89 -26.89
C GLY A 72 7.11 2.72 -26.67
N ASP A 73 6.67 1.71 -25.90
CA ASP A 73 5.26 1.59 -25.54
C ASP A 73 4.80 2.80 -24.74
N ASN A 74 3.61 3.28 -25.08
CA ASN A 74 2.96 4.39 -24.41
C ASN A 74 1.93 3.79 -23.44
N VAL A 75 2.00 4.19 -22.17
CA VAL A 75 1.15 3.66 -21.11
C VAL A 75 0.37 4.79 -20.48
N GLN A 76 -0.94 4.59 -20.33
CA GLN A 76 -1.83 5.54 -19.69
C GLN A 76 -2.66 4.88 -18.59
N THR A 77 -2.71 5.52 -17.43
CA THR A 77 -3.62 5.17 -16.32
C THR A 77 -4.72 6.24 -16.21
N MET A 78 -5.90 5.84 -15.75
CA MET A 78 -7.01 6.77 -15.46
C MET A 78 -7.02 7.16 -13.98
N ALA A 79 -7.94 8.05 -13.59
CA ALA A 79 -8.17 8.38 -12.19
C ALA A 79 -8.46 7.10 -11.38
N GLY A 80 -7.85 6.99 -10.19
CA GLY A 80 -7.96 5.81 -9.32
C GLY A 80 -7.34 4.52 -9.87
N SER A 81 -6.61 4.58 -10.99
CA SER A 81 -5.98 3.40 -11.61
C SER A 81 -4.48 3.34 -11.31
N ARG A 82 -3.95 2.14 -11.14
CA ARG A 82 -2.54 1.86 -10.84
C ARG A 82 -2.03 0.72 -11.71
N LEU A 83 -0.83 0.90 -12.24
CA LEU A 83 -0.09 -0.13 -12.96
C LEU A 83 1.26 -0.32 -12.29
N GLY A 84 1.63 -1.56 -12.02
CA GLY A 84 2.97 -1.94 -11.57
C GLY A 84 3.58 -2.89 -12.59
N ALA A 85 4.75 -2.54 -13.12
CA ALA A 85 5.50 -3.35 -14.05
C ALA A 85 6.90 -3.62 -13.52
N LYS A 86 7.44 -4.80 -13.86
CA LYS A 86 8.80 -5.20 -13.47
C LYS A 86 9.61 -5.52 -14.71
N ALA A 87 10.82 -4.98 -14.78
CA ALA A 87 11.76 -5.29 -15.82
C ALA A 87 12.59 -6.55 -15.49
N PRO A 88 13.06 -7.29 -16.51
CA PRO A 88 14.02 -8.39 -16.31
C PRO A 88 15.30 -7.94 -15.59
N ALA A 89 15.70 -6.68 -15.77
CA ALA A 89 16.85 -6.09 -15.07
C ALA A 89 16.63 -5.89 -13.56
N GLY A 90 15.42 -6.14 -13.06
CA GLY A 90 15.06 -6.17 -11.64
C GLY A 90 14.46 -4.88 -11.10
N TRP A 91 14.41 -3.81 -11.89
CA TRP A 91 13.75 -2.57 -11.48
C TRP A 91 12.22 -2.70 -11.59
N ALA A 92 11.51 -2.02 -10.69
CA ALA A 92 10.07 -1.88 -10.68
C ALA A 92 9.68 -0.44 -11.05
N VAL A 93 8.65 -0.32 -11.88
CA VAL A 93 8.01 0.95 -12.21
C VAL A 93 6.54 0.84 -11.85
N MET A 94 6.01 1.84 -11.14
CA MET A 94 4.58 1.99 -10.96
C MET A 94 4.10 3.30 -11.55
N LEU A 95 3.08 3.22 -12.38
CA LEU A 95 2.34 4.38 -12.86
C LEU A 95 1.06 4.50 -12.05
N ASN A 96 0.86 5.66 -11.47
CA ASN A 96 -0.30 5.91 -10.64
C ASN A 96 -1.30 6.82 -11.35
N GLN A 97 -2.42 7.15 -10.73
CA GLN A 97 -3.57 7.88 -11.26
C GLN A 97 -3.25 8.89 -12.40
N SER A 98 -4.04 8.85 -13.47
CA SER A 98 -4.02 9.85 -14.55
C SER A 98 -2.66 10.05 -15.22
N SER A 99 -1.78 9.04 -15.18
CA SER A 99 -0.43 9.11 -15.72
C SER A 99 -0.37 8.86 -17.20
N TYR A 100 0.62 9.48 -17.83
CA TYR A 100 1.03 9.16 -19.18
C TYR A 100 2.55 9.02 -19.20
N ALA A 101 3.01 7.83 -19.54
CA ALA A 101 4.43 7.56 -19.67
C ALA A 101 4.77 6.89 -21.01
N VAL A 102 5.93 7.23 -21.56
CA VAL A 102 6.60 6.47 -22.61
C VAL A 102 7.72 5.70 -21.93
N LEU A 103 7.75 4.38 -22.13
CA LEU A 103 8.74 3.51 -21.53
C LEU A 103 9.87 3.26 -22.54
N PRO A 104 11.08 3.82 -22.36
CA PRO A 104 12.25 3.40 -23.08
C PRO A 104 13.00 2.36 -22.28
N LEU A 105 13.49 1.36 -23.00
CA LEU A 105 13.92 0.11 -22.41
C LEU A 105 15.29 -0.34 -22.93
N ASN A 106 15.87 0.43 -23.85
CA ASN A 106 17.28 0.31 -24.22
C ASN A 106 18.18 0.71 -23.04
N ARG A 107 19.31 0.01 -22.82
CA ARG A 107 20.31 0.39 -21.79
C ARG A 107 20.70 1.86 -21.94
N GLY A 108 20.36 2.69 -20.94
CA GLY A 108 20.61 4.14 -20.93
C GLY A 108 19.43 5.02 -21.38
N GLY A 109 18.29 4.42 -21.72
CA GLY A 109 17.03 5.13 -21.99
C GLY A 109 16.46 5.84 -20.76
N SER A 110 15.50 6.76 -20.97
CA SER A 110 14.89 7.52 -19.87
C SER A 110 13.37 7.56 -19.96
N LEU A 111 12.67 6.96 -18.99
CA LEU A 111 11.21 6.98 -18.88
C LEU A 111 10.68 8.41 -19.02
N GLU A 112 9.84 8.66 -20.02
CA GLU A 112 9.26 9.99 -20.23
C GLU A 112 7.91 10.05 -19.54
N LEU A 113 7.78 10.87 -18.51
CA LEU A 113 6.53 11.13 -17.81
C LEU A 113 6.05 12.53 -18.16
N SER A 114 4.91 12.64 -18.87
CA SER A 114 4.38 13.95 -19.30
C SER A 114 3.30 14.50 -18.36
N ARG A 115 2.63 13.63 -17.61
CA ARG A 115 1.65 13.97 -16.56
C ARG A 115 1.44 12.78 -15.61
N GLY A 116 0.89 13.07 -14.44
CA GLY A 116 0.60 12.08 -13.41
C GLY A 116 1.86 11.75 -12.64
N GLU A 117 2.10 10.49 -12.33
CA GLU A 117 3.11 10.09 -11.37
C GLU A 117 3.71 8.73 -11.70
N VAL A 118 5.02 8.63 -11.53
CA VAL A 118 5.77 7.39 -11.66
C VAL A 118 6.67 7.16 -10.46
N PHE A 119 6.51 6.00 -9.86
CA PHE A 119 7.46 5.47 -8.88
C PHE A 119 8.44 4.54 -9.58
N VAL A 120 9.74 4.71 -9.30
CA VAL A 120 10.83 3.89 -9.82
C VAL A 120 11.62 3.34 -8.64
N SER A 121 11.73 2.01 -8.55
CA SER A 121 12.54 1.31 -7.56
C SER A 121 13.55 0.40 -8.26
N PRO A 122 14.83 0.80 -8.36
CA PRO A 122 15.87 -0.05 -8.90
C PRO A 122 16.34 -1.12 -7.88
N PRO A 123 16.99 -2.20 -8.34
CA PRO A 123 17.64 -3.14 -7.43
C PRO A 123 18.71 -2.43 -6.59
N PRO A 124 18.99 -2.92 -5.36
CA PRO A 124 20.04 -2.36 -4.52
C PRO A 124 21.37 -2.20 -5.26
N LYS A 125 21.99 -1.03 -5.13
CA LYS A 125 23.31 -0.68 -5.72
C LYS A 125 23.34 -0.68 -7.26
N LYS A 126 22.19 -0.62 -7.94
CA LYS A 126 22.10 -0.43 -9.39
C LYS A 126 21.37 0.86 -9.71
N ALA A 127 21.83 1.60 -10.71
CA ALA A 127 21.10 2.75 -11.21
C ALA A 127 19.81 2.30 -11.92
N GLY A 128 18.70 2.99 -11.64
CA GLY A 128 17.45 2.82 -12.39
C GLY A 128 17.47 3.57 -13.72
N PRO A 129 16.44 3.40 -14.57
CA PRO A 129 16.25 4.27 -15.71
C PRO A 129 16.06 5.72 -15.22
N ALA A 130 16.62 6.69 -15.96
CA ALA A 130 16.33 8.09 -15.66
C ALA A 130 14.86 8.39 -15.97
N VAL A 131 14.25 9.31 -15.25
CA VAL A 131 12.91 9.83 -15.54
C VAL A 131 13.04 11.22 -16.13
N ARG A 132 12.54 11.43 -17.36
CA ARG A 132 12.42 12.75 -17.98
C ARG A 132 11.00 13.26 -17.82
N THR A 133 10.90 14.51 -17.43
CA THR A 133 9.64 15.26 -17.31
C THR A 133 9.77 16.57 -18.09
N PRO A 134 8.67 17.31 -18.31
CA PRO A 134 8.76 18.63 -18.93
C PRO A 134 9.68 19.62 -18.19
N ALA A 135 9.82 19.51 -16.86
CA ALA A 135 10.64 20.42 -16.07
C ALA A 135 12.07 19.93 -15.80
N CYS A 136 12.30 18.62 -15.69
CA CYS A 136 13.60 18.10 -15.26
C CYS A 136 13.89 16.67 -15.73
N THR A 137 15.17 16.28 -15.62
CA THR A 137 15.60 14.88 -15.69
C THR A 137 16.01 14.41 -14.29
N VAL A 138 15.57 13.22 -13.89
CA VAL A 138 15.85 12.58 -12.61
C VAL A 138 16.64 11.31 -12.86
N SER A 139 17.78 11.14 -12.22
CA SER A 139 18.50 9.86 -12.17
C SER A 139 18.60 9.39 -10.73
N THR A 140 18.51 8.09 -10.46
CA THR A 140 18.47 7.57 -9.09
C THR A 140 19.25 6.27 -8.94
N ASP A 141 19.83 6.06 -7.76
CA ASP A 141 20.39 4.78 -7.30
C ASP A 141 19.49 4.06 -6.26
N GLY A 142 18.30 4.62 -5.99
CA GLY A 142 17.32 4.07 -5.08
C GLY A 142 15.89 4.44 -5.47
N SER A 143 14.95 4.23 -4.55
CA SER A 143 13.51 4.39 -4.78
C SER A 143 13.12 5.86 -4.84
N VAL A 144 12.62 6.30 -5.99
CA VAL A 144 12.19 7.68 -6.24
C VAL A 144 10.76 7.68 -6.78
N ASP A 145 9.99 8.66 -6.34
CA ASP A 145 8.75 9.05 -6.98
C ASP A 145 8.91 10.36 -7.73
N VAL A 146 8.28 10.44 -8.90
CA VAL A 146 8.28 11.62 -9.74
C VAL A 146 6.84 11.93 -10.16
N ALA A 147 6.30 13.04 -9.67
CA ALA A 147 4.96 13.51 -9.95
C ALA A 147 5.00 14.77 -10.84
N VAL A 148 4.21 14.80 -11.91
CA VAL A 148 4.08 15.88 -12.88
C VAL A 148 2.66 16.43 -12.87
N ALA A 149 2.53 17.65 -12.34
CA ALA A 149 1.28 18.39 -12.27
C ALA A 149 0.93 19.09 -13.60
N GLY A 150 -0.26 19.71 -13.64
CA GLY A 150 -0.67 20.55 -14.77
C GLY A 150 0.35 21.67 -15.04
N GLY A 151 0.67 21.88 -16.32
CA GLY A 151 1.72 22.83 -16.72
C GLY A 151 3.15 22.27 -16.64
N GLY A 152 3.33 21.00 -16.26
CA GLY A 152 4.63 20.32 -16.32
C GLY A 152 5.53 20.56 -15.10
N ALA A 153 5.01 21.18 -14.04
CA ALA A 153 5.73 21.27 -12.77
C ALA A 153 5.92 19.87 -12.17
N THR A 154 7.15 19.58 -11.74
CA THR A 154 7.55 18.26 -11.29
C THR A 154 7.94 18.29 -9.81
N THR A 155 7.39 17.39 -9.02
CA THR A 155 7.88 17.06 -7.67
C THR A 155 8.65 15.75 -7.73
N VAL A 156 9.81 15.71 -7.10
CA VAL A 156 10.68 14.53 -7.01
C VAL A 156 10.86 14.19 -5.55
N THR A 157 10.39 13.01 -5.15
CA THR A 157 10.47 12.51 -3.78
C THR A 157 11.39 11.30 -3.74
N THR A 158 12.48 11.38 -2.96
CA THR A 158 13.40 10.25 -2.77
C THR A 158 13.02 9.53 -1.49
N LEU A 159 12.57 8.28 -1.59
CA LEU A 159 12.28 7.46 -0.42
C LEU A 159 13.59 6.84 0.10
N GLU A 160 14.31 6.15 -0.78
CA GLU A 160 15.57 5.49 -0.43
C GLU A 160 16.66 5.83 -1.45
N GLY A 161 17.92 5.85 -1.01
CA GLY A 161 19.05 6.20 -1.86
C GLY A 161 19.17 7.70 -2.13
N THR A 162 19.61 8.06 -3.33
CA THR A 162 19.82 9.43 -3.79
C THR A 162 19.26 9.61 -5.20
N ALA A 163 18.38 10.59 -5.36
CA ALA A 163 18.03 11.11 -6.67
C ALA A 163 18.91 12.33 -7.01
N VAL A 164 19.31 12.45 -8.26
CA VAL A 164 19.93 13.65 -8.84
C VAL A 164 18.93 14.26 -9.81
N VAL A 165 18.47 15.45 -9.47
CA VAL A 165 17.51 16.22 -10.26
C VAL A 165 18.27 17.28 -11.05
N GLN A 166 18.18 17.21 -12.38
CA GLN A 166 18.83 18.14 -13.30
C GLN A 166 17.80 18.98 -14.05
N ALA A 167 17.91 20.30 -13.93
CA ALA A 167 17.10 21.28 -14.66
C ALA A 167 17.84 22.61 -14.81
N ALA A 168 17.57 23.34 -15.90
CA ALA A 168 18.17 24.66 -16.18
C ALA A 168 19.70 24.72 -16.01
N GLY A 169 20.41 23.67 -16.43
CA GLY A 169 21.88 23.58 -16.30
C GLY A 169 22.41 23.30 -14.89
N THR A 170 21.53 23.19 -13.89
CA THR A 170 21.87 22.91 -12.49
C THR A 170 21.52 21.48 -12.10
N LYS A 171 22.19 20.97 -11.06
CA LYS A 171 21.94 19.65 -10.48
C LYS A 171 21.75 19.78 -8.97
N VAL A 172 20.72 19.15 -8.44
CA VAL A 172 20.44 19.05 -7.01
C VAL A 172 20.36 17.58 -6.62
N SER A 173 21.08 17.19 -5.57
CA SER A 173 20.95 15.87 -4.96
C SER A 173 19.86 15.88 -3.89
N VAL A 174 18.93 14.94 -4.00
CA VAL A 174 17.83 14.70 -3.06
C VAL A 174 18.10 13.35 -2.39
N LYS A 175 18.20 13.35 -1.07
CA LYS A 175 18.48 12.14 -0.28
C LYS A 175 17.17 11.48 0.15
N GLY A 176 17.23 10.19 0.50
CA GLY A 176 16.11 9.46 1.09
C GLY A 176 15.45 10.24 2.25
N GLY A 177 14.12 10.30 2.24
CA GLY A 177 13.31 11.11 3.16
C GLY A 177 13.18 12.59 2.79
N ALA A 178 13.67 13.00 1.61
CA ALA A 178 13.55 14.37 1.11
C ALA A 178 12.86 14.44 -0.26
N GLN A 179 12.34 15.64 -0.56
CA GLN A 179 11.72 15.97 -1.83
C GLN A 179 12.21 17.34 -2.34
N THR A 180 12.06 17.57 -3.64
CA THR A 180 12.24 18.89 -4.27
C THR A 180 11.19 19.09 -5.36
N SER A 181 10.92 20.33 -5.72
CA SER A 181 10.03 20.69 -6.82
C SER A 181 10.76 21.52 -7.87
N VAL A 182 10.34 21.36 -9.12
CA VAL A 182 10.90 22.03 -10.30
C VAL A 182 9.77 22.53 -11.17
N THR A 183 9.79 23.83 -11.48
CA THR A 183 8.94 24.44 -12.51
C THR A 183 9.66 24.45 -13.85
N VAL A 184 8.91 24.33 -14.94
CA VAL A 184 9.48 24.32 -16.30
C VAL A 184 10.37 25.55 -16.53
N GLY A 185 11.60 25.32 -16.99
CA GLY A 185 12.59 26.38 -17.24
C GLY A 185 13.32 26.91 -16.02
N SER A 186 13.02 26.43 -14.80
CA SER A 186 13.66 26.87 -13.56
C SER A 186 14.68 25.84 -13.05
N ALA A 187 15.61 26.28 -12.20
CA ALA A 187 16.48 25.37 -11.45
C ALA A 187 15.65 24.58 -10.41
N PRO A 188 16.08 23.38 -9.97
CA PRO A 188 15.41 22.65 -8.92
C PRO A 188 15.43 23.43 -7.60
N GLY A 189 14.35 23.32 -6.82
CA GLY A 189 14.29 23.89 -5.48
C GLY A 189 15.29 23.25 -4.52
N LYS A 190 15.48 23.90 -3.37
CA LYS A 190 16.25 23.31 -2.27
C LYS A 190 15.51 22.09 -1.72
N PRO A 191 16.17 20.93 -1.51
CA PRO A 191 15.53 19.77 -0.91
C PRO A 191 14.95 20.09 0.47
N ALA A 192 13.75 19.60 0.72
CA ALA A 192 13.03 19.69 1.98
C ALA A 192 12.60 18.29 2.43
N PRO A 193 12.26 18.09 3.72
CA PRO A 193 11.64 16.85 4.17
C PRO A 193 10.41 16.51 3.32
N VAL A 194 10.15 15.21 3.16
CA VAL A 194 8.96 14.70 2.48
C VAL A 194 7.69 15.29 3.08
N ASP A 195 6.81 15.85 2.24
CA ASP A 195 5.43 16.12 2.64
C ASP A 195 4.64 14.84 2.38
N ALA A 196 4.43 14.08 3.45
CA ALA A 196 3.77 12.80 3.32
C ALA A 196 2.37 12.93 2.70
N ARG A 197 1.70 14.10 2.79
CA ARG A 197 0.37 14.31 2.17
C ARG A 197 0.42 14.29 0.64
N GLY A 198 1.59 14.47 0.06
CA GLY A 198 1.86 14.31 -1.37
C GLY A 198 2.42 12.94 -1.76
N VAL A 199 2.99 12.18 -0.81
CA VAL A 199 3.57 10.83 -1.02
C VAL A 199 2.50 9.74 -1.08
N THR A 200 1.27 10.07 -0.71
CA THR A 200 0.11 9.16 -0.60
C THR A 200 -0.43 8.61 -1.92
N ALA A 201 0.23 8.90 -3.03
CA ALA A 201 -0.33 8.56 -4.31
C ALA A 201 -0.14 7.04 -4.61
N TRP A 202 0.99 6.41 -4.26
CA TRP A 202 1.17 4.95 -4.37
C TRP A 202 0.66 4.16 -3.16
N THR A 203 0.65 4.76 -1.98
CA THR A 203 0.06 4.14 -0.79
C THR A 203 -1.47 4.33 -0.79
N ARG A 204 -2.23 3.56 0.01
CA ARG A 204 -3.64 3.92 0.23
C ARG A 204 -3.66 5.21 1.09
N ASP A 205 -4.70 6.05 0.97
CA ASP A 205 -4.82 7.32 1.71
C ASP A 205 -4.62 7.13 3.24
N TYR A 206 -4.27 8.17 4.00
CA TYR A 206 -4.03 8.09 5.45
C TYR A 206 -5.18 7.44 6.20
N GLY A 207 -6.42 7.75 5.83
CA GLY A 207 -7.61 7.14 6.44
C GLY A 207 -7.62 5.62 6.29
N TYR A 208 -7.04 5.07 5.22
CA TYR A 208 -6.86 3.64 5.08
C TYR A 208 -5.86 3.09 6.08
N TYR A 209 -4.69 3.72 6.24
CA TYR A 209 -3.68 3.24 7.19
C TYR A 209 -4.18 3.28 8.63
N VAL A 210 -4.81 4.38 9.01
CA VAL A 210 -5.41 4.52 10.34
C VAL A 210 -6.50 3.48 10.53
N GLY A 211 -7.44 3.37 9.59
CA GLY A 211 -8.54 2.40 9.69
C GLY A 211 -8.07 0.96 9.69
N ASP A 212 -7.04 0.63 8.89
CA ASP A 212 -6.42 -0.68 8.89
C ASP A 212 -5.82 -0.96 10.26
N LEU A 213 -5.03 -0.05 10.86
CA LEU A 213 -4.44 -0.18 12.20
C LEU A 213 -5.43 -0.17 13.39
N LEU A 214 -6.75 -0.06 13.17
CA LEU A 214 -7.73 -0.12 14.25
C LEU A 214 -8.13 -1.56 14.55
N ASP A 215 -7.84 -2.02 15.77
CA ASP A 215 -8.18 -3.39 16.16
C ASP A 215 -9.63 -3.55 16.59
N ARG A 216 -10.12 -4.78 16.55
CA ARG A 216 -11.43 -5.12 17.10
C ARG A 216 -11.34 -5.17 18.62
N TYR A 217 -12.41 -4.77 19.32
CA TYR A 217 -12.44 -4.94 20.78
C TYR A 217 -12.57 -6.41 21.18
N PHE A 218 -13.23 -7.21 20.34
CA PHE A 218 -13.47 -8.62 20.57
C PHE A 218 -12.86 -9.46 19.44
N SER A 219 -12.08 -10.46 19.82
CA SER A 219 -11.41 -11.37 18.89
C SER A 219 -12.40 -12.20 18.07
N SER A 220 -13.57 -12.54 18.64
CA SER A 220 -14.59 -13.37 17.99
C SER A 220 -16.01 -12.82 18.19
N GLU A 221 -16.89 -13.20 17.27
CA GLU A 221 -18.32 -12.91 17.32
C GLU A 221 -18.98 -13.46 18.59
N SER A 222 -18.61 -14.67 19.01
CA SER A 222 -19.15 -15.28 20.24
C SER A 222 -18.79 -14.47 21.49
N ALA A 223 -17.55 -13.98 21.61
CA ALA A 223 -17.12 -13.16 22.74
C ALA A 223 -17.88 -11.82 22.77
N ARG A 224 -18.01 -11.18 21.60
CA ARG A 224 -18.78 -9.94 21.43
C ARG A 224 -20.25 -10.10 21.82
N ASP A 225 -20.90 -11.16 21.34
CA ASP A 225 -22.33 -11.40 21.58
C ASP A 225 -22.60 -11.73 23.05
N THR A 226 -21.69 -12.49 23.68
CA THR A 226 -21.74 -12.75 25.13
C THR A 226 -21.59 -11.45 25.93
N ALA A 227 -20.57 -10.65 25.61
CA ALA A 227 -20.34 -9.36 26.26
C ALA A 227 -21.52 -8.40 26.12
N GLU A 228 -22.17 -8.37 24.96
CA GLU A 228 -23.39 -7.60 24.75
C GLU A 228 -24.53 -8.08 25.66
N SER A 229 -24.84 -9.38 25.63
CA SER A 229 -25.94 -9.97 26.41
C SER A 229 -25.77 -9.75 27.91
N ASP A 230 -24.56 -9.99 28.43
CA ASP A 230 -24.23 -9.82 29.83
C ASP A 230 -24.32 -8.35 30.25
N SER A 231 -23.79 -7.44 29.42
CA SER A 231 -23.84 -6.01 29.70
C SER A 231 -25.27 -5.48 29.73
N ARG A 232 -26.14 -5.92 28.79
CA ARG A 232 -27.56 -5.54 28.80
C ARG A 232 -28.26 -6.02 30.07
N SER A 233 -27.96 -7.24 30.53
CA SER A 233 -28.51 -7.78 31.77
C SER A 233 -28.03 -7.01 33.00
N GLN A 234 -26.75 -6.66 33.07
CA GLN A 234 -26.18 -5.87 34.16
C GLN A 234 -26.77 -4.46 34.23
N ILE A 235 -27.05 -3.83 33.09
CA ILE A 235 -27.68 -2.50 33.03
C ILE A 235 -29.11 -2.53 33.58
N LEU A 236 -29.84 -3.65 33.46
CA LEU A 236 -31.17 -3.80 34.05
C LEU A 236 -31.11 -3.88 35.59
N VAL A 237 -30.04 -4.48 36.13
CA VAL A 237 -29.83 -4.64 37.57
C VAL A 237 -29.30 -3.33 38.19
N ASP A 238 -28.33 -2.70 37.53
CA ASP A 238 -27.77 -1.41 37.93
C ASP A 238 -27.77 -0.40 36.75
N PRO A 239 -28.83 0.42 36.64
CA PRO A 239 -28.95 1.39 35.58
C PRO A 239 -28.01 2.59 35.70
N VAL A 240 -27.17 2.72 36.73
CA VAL A 240 -26.22 3.85 36.84
C VAL A 240 -24.75 3.41 36.74
N ALA A 241 -24.49 2.11 36.62
CA ALA A 241 -23.13 1.61 36.41
C ALA A 241 -22.57 2.00 35.02
N ALA A 242 -21.40 2.64 35.01
CA ALA A 242 -20.69 3.02 33.79
C ALA A 242 -20.03 1.84 33.07
N SER A 243 -19.42 0.90 33.81
CA SER A 243 -18.65 -0.21 33.24
C SER A 243 -19.45 -1.11 32.27
N PRO A 244 -20.67 -1.58 32.61
CA PRO A 244 -21.46 -2.38 31.68
C PRO A 244 -21.84 -1.62 30.40
N ARG A 245 -21.99 -0.29 30.48
CA ARG A 245 -22.28 0.55 29.31
C ARG A 245 -21.07 0.67 28.39
N VAL A 246 -19.87 0.79 28.95
CA VAL A 246 -18.62 0.79 28.16
C VAL A 246 -18.47 -0.55 27.43
N THR A 247 -18.70 -1.67 28.12
CA THR A 247 -18.62 -3.01 27.49
C THR A 247 -19.69 -3.20 26.42
N LEU A 248 -20.93 -2.79 26.68
CA LEU A 248 -22.00 -2.79 25.69
C LEU A 248 -21.63 -1.95 24.46
N ALA A 249 -21.14 -0.72 24.68
CA ALA A 249 -20.75 0.20 23.63
C ALA A 249 -19.68 -0.40 22.70
N ARG A 250 -18.67 -1.06 23.29
CA ARG A 250 -17.63 -1.78 22.53
C ARG A 250 -18.21 -2.93 21.72
N ALA A 251 -19.11 -3.72 22.30
CA ALA A 251 -19.69 -4.89 21.65
C ALA A 251 -20.55 -4.50 20.44
N VAL A 252 -21.39 -3.47 20.59
CA VAL A 252 -22.23 -2.97 19.49
C VAL A 252 -21.41 -2.19 18.45
N LEU A 253 -20.33 -1.52 18.84
CA LEU A 253 -19.39 -0.90 17.91
C LEU A 253 -18.70 -1.93 17.00
N ASP A 254 -18.29 -3.07 17.55
CA ASP A 254 -17.74 -4.20 16.78
C ASP A 254 -18.78 -4.86 15.85
N LYS A 255 -20.08 -4.57 16.02
CA LYS A 255 -21.15 -4.91 15.07
C LYS A 255 -21.39 -3.84 14.00
N GLY A 256 -20.70 -2.70 14.09
CA GLY A 256 -20.91 -1.54 13.24
C GLY A 256 -22.06 -0.63 13.68
N ALA A 257 -22.68 -0.85 14.84
CA ALA A 257 -23.76 -0.01 15.37
C ALA A 257 -23.18 1.24 16.07
N VAL A 258 -22.61 2.15 15.27
CA VAL A 258 -21.85 3.33 15.74
C VAL A 258 -22.71 4.28 16.57
N GLU A 259 -23.97 4.50 16.19
CA GLU A 259 -24.88 5.39 16.91
C GLU A 259 -25.21 4.85 18.31
N GLU A 260 -25.52 3.56 18.43
CA GLU A 260 -25.79 2.93 19.72
C GLU A 260 -24.54 2.96 20.60
N ALA A 261 -23.37 2.62 20.04
CA ALA A 261 -22.11 2.69 20.77
C ALA A 261 -21.84 4.09 21.35
N THR A 262 -22.03 5.12 20.52
CA THR A 262 -21.87 6.52 20.93
C THR A 262 -22.81 6.88 22.08
N GLN A 263 -24.08 6.46 22.01
CA GLN A 263 -25.05 6.70 23.08
C GLN A 263 -24.65 6.00 24.38
N GLN A 264 -24.18 4.76 24.33
CA GLN A 264 -23.79 4.01 25.52
C GLN A 264 -22.50 4.57 26.16
N PHE A 265 -21.51 4.97 25.36
CA PHE A 265 -20.33 5.67 25.89
C PHE A 265 -20.70 7.01 26.53
N ASN A 266 -21.58 7.81 25.90
CA ASN A 266 -22.03 9.08 26.49
C ASN A 266 -22.78 8.85 27.80
N LYS A 267 -23.68 7.85 27.87
CA LYS A 267 -24.35 7.48 29.12
C LYS A 267 -23.36 7.01 30.19
N ALA A 268 -22.31 6.27 29.81
CA ALA A 268 -21.26 5.92 30.75
C ALA A 268 -20.58 7.17 31.33
N LEU A 269 -20.33 8.18 30.50
CA LEU A 269 -19.76 9.47 30.93
C LEU A 269 -20.73 10.37 31.71
N GLU A 270 -22.04 10.21 31.55
CA GLU A 270 -23.03 10.87 32.40
C GLU A 270 -22.94 10.37 33.85
N PHE A 271 -22.70 9.08 34.04
CA PHE A 271 -22.58 8.47 35.37
C PHE A 271 -21.16 8.53 35.94
N ASP A 272 -20.14 8.46 35.07
CA ASP A 272 -18.74 8.57 35.42
C ASP A 272 -18.01 9.49 34.42
N PRO A 273 -18.01 10.82 34.64
CA PRO A 273 -17.42 11.80 33.73
C PRO A 273 -15.92 11.65 33.49
N GLU A 274 -15.24 10.89 34.35
CA GLU A 274 -13.79 10.65 34.30
C GLU A 274 -13.43 9.29 33.72
N ASN A 275 -14.42 8.53 33.22
CA ASN A 275 -14.19 7.20 32.70
C ASN A 275 -13.27 7.20 31.47
N ALA A 276 -12.00 6.83 31.67
CA ALA A 276 -10.99 6.84 30.62
C ALA A 276 -11.33 5.89 29.46
N GLN A 277 -11.96 4.75 29.75
CA GLN A 277 -12.33 3.74 28.75
C GLN A 277 -13.47 4.25 27.84
N ALA A 278 -14.45 4.95 28.40
CA ALA A 278 -15.52 5.57 27.62
C ALA A 278 -15.00 6.72 26.74
N LEU A 279 -14.08 7.54 27.27
CA LEU A 279 -13.40 8.60 26.51
C LEU A 279 -12.59 8.03 25.34
N ALA A 280 -11.80 6.97 25.59
CA ALA A 280 -11.04 6.28 24.55
C ALA A 280 -11.98 5.66 23.49
N GLY A 281 -13.08 5.04 23.91
CA GLY A 281 -14.09 4.49 23.00
C GLY A 281 -14.71 5.52 22.06
N LEU A 282 -15.06 6.71 22.57
CA LEU A 282 -15.49 7.84 21.72
C LEU A 282 -14.36 8.34 20.81
N GLY A 283 -13.11 8.34 21.29
CA GLY A 283 -11.93 8.68 20.50
C GLY A 283 -11.78 7.74 19.29
N LYS A 284 -11.97 6.43 19.49
CA LYS A 284 -11.94 5.43 18.42
C LYS A 284 -13.07 5.64 17.41
N ILE A 285 -14.28 5.97 17.86
CA ILE A 285 -15.39 6.34 16.96
C ILE A 285 -15.02 7.57 16.13
N ALA A 286 -14.38 8.57 16.73
CA ALA A 286 -13.91 9.74 15.99
C ALA A 286 -12.83 9.39 14.95
N LEU A 287 -11.91 8.46 15.23
CA LEU A 287 -10.97 7.93 14.23
C LEU A 287 -11.68 7.25 13.06
N LEU A 288 -12.64 6.36 13.34
CA LEU A 288 -13.43 5.67 12.31
C LEU A 288 -14.19 6.65 11.40
N GLN A 289 -14.56 7.81 11.93
CA GLN A 289 -15.24 8.89 11.20
C GLN A 289 -14.28 9.89 10.54
N GLY A 290 -12.96 9.68 10.62
CA GLY A 290 -11.95 10.60 10.09
C GLY A 290 -11.86 11.93 10.85
N ARG A 291 -12.46 12.05 12.03
CA ARG A 291 -12.43 13.26 12.88
C ARG A 291 -11.18 13.25 13.77
N PHE A 292 -10.01 13.30 13.14
CA PHE A 292 -8.71 13.08 13.81
C PHE A 292 -8.45 14.07 14.96
N LYS A 293 -8.77 15.35 14.79
CA LYS A 293 -8.61 16.37 15.85
C LYS A 293 -9.54 16.14 17.03
N ASP A 294 -10.75 15.65 16.78
CA ASP A 294 -11.69 15.29 17.86
C ASP A 294 -11.21 14.04 18.61
N ALA A 295 -10.72 13.05 17.87
CA ALA A 295 -10.12 11.83 18.42
C ALA A 295 -8.94 12.17 19.33
N ALA A 296 -8.01 13.01 18.88
CA ALA A 296 -6.86 13.45 19.67
C ALA A 296 -7.29 14.10 21.01
N ARG A 297 -8.32 14.97 21.00
CA ARG A 297 -8.84 15.57 22.24
C ARG A 297 -9.45 14.54 23.19
N LEU A 298 -10.16 13.55 22.66
CA LEU A 298 -10.81 12.50 23.47
C LEU A 298 -9.77 11.56 24.09
N PHE A 299 -8.78 11.12 23.31
CA PHE A 299 -7.70 10.29 23.80
C PHE A 299 -6.80 11.03 24.79
N GLU A 300 -6.53 12.32 24.58
CA GLU A 300 -5.76 13.11 25.55
C GLU A 300 -6.51 13.21 26.88
N ARG A 301 -7.83 13.43 26.85
CA ARG A 301 -8.65 13.38 28.07
C ARG A 301 -8.59 12.01 28.74
N ALA A 302 -8.69 10.92 27.96
CA ALA A 302 -8.58 9.57 28.49
C ALA A 302 -7.21 9.32 29.15
N ARG A 303 -6.11 9.74 28.51
CA ARG A 303 -4.74 9.64 29.03
C ARG A 303 -4.52 10.45 30.32
N VAL A 304 -5.14 11.62 30.44
CA VAL A 304 -5.08 12.44 31.66
C VAL A 304 -5.81 11.76 32.83
N LYS A 305 -6.93 11.08 32.56
CA LYS A 305 -7.69 10.35 33.58
C LYS A 305 -7.04 9.04 33.97
N ASP A 306 -6.48 8.34 33.00
CA ASP A 306 -5.73 7.13 33.19
C ASP A 306 -4.44 7.17 32.36
N GLY A 307 -3.37 7.60 33.03
CA GLY A 307 -2.01 7.57 32.52
C GLY A 307 -1.46 6.16 32.30
N ARG A 308 -2.25 5.08 32.33
CA ARG A 308 -1.86 3.73 31.87
C ARG A 308 -2.76 3.17 30.78
N ASN A 309 -3.76 3.93 30.34
CA ASN A 309 -4.62 3.51 29.25
C ASN A 309 -3.81 3.42 27.92
N MET A 310 -3.60 2.19 27.43
CA MET A 310 -2.86 1.94 26.18
C MET A 310 -3.67 2.33 24.94
N GLU A 311 -4.98 2.09 24.94
CA GLU A 311 -5.88 2.50 23.86
C GLU A 311 -5.82 4.02 23.63
N ALA A 312 -5.75 4.81 24.69
CA ALA A 312 -5.60 6.26 24.61
C ALA A 312 -4.25 6.70 24.02
N ARG A 313 -3.16 5.98 24.32
CA ARG A 313 -1.81 6.30 23.81
C ARG A 313 -1.69 6.00 22.33
N LEU A 314 -2.03 4.77 21.94
CA LEU A 314 -2.05 4.35 20.55
C LEU A 314 -3.01 5.24 19.76
N GLY A 315 -4.18 5.53 20.33
CA GLY A 315 -5.18 6.42 19.76
C GLY A 315 -4.66 7.84 19.48
N LEU A 316 -3.80 8.41 20.33
CA LEU A 316 -3.15 9.71 20.06
C LEU A 316 -2.21 9.65 18.85
N GLY A 317 -1.41 8.59 18.75
CA GLY A 317 -0.53 8.38 17.60
C GLY A 317 -1.31 8.17 16.31
N LEU A 318 -2.37 7.36 16.35
CA LEU A 318 -3.25 7.11 15.20
C LEU A 318 -4.02 8.38 14.78
N ALA A 319 -4.44 9.21 15.73
CA ALA A 319 -5.07 10.50 15.43
C ALA A 319 -4.09 11.46 14.74
N ALA A 320 -2.84 11.55 15.23
CA ALA A 320 -1.81 12.35 14.60
C ALA A 320 -1.44 11.81 13.20
N LEU A 321 -1.36 10.49 13.04
CA LEU A 321 -1.11 9.84 11.75
C LEU A 321 -2.22 10.16 10.74
N GLY A 322 -3.49 10.13 11.18
CA GLY A 322 -4.63 10.47 10.34
C GLY A 322 -4.68 11.94 9.93
N ASP A 323 -4.27 12.86 10.82
CA ASP A 323 -4.13 14.29 10.51
C ASP A 323 -2.84 14.59 9.71
N ALA A 324 -2.08 13.55 9.31
CA ALA A 324 -0.80 13.62 8.62
C ALA A 324 0.33 14.35 9.37
N GLU A 325 0.21 14.48 10.69
CA GLU A 325 1.21 15.06 11.59
C GLU A 325 2.24 14.00 12.00
N LEU A 326 3.07 13.55 11.04
CA LEU A 326 3.93 12.38 11.21
C LEU A 326 4.93 12.47 12.36
N ASP A 327 5.49 13.65 12.64
CA ASP A 327 6.40 13.82 13.77
C ASP A 327 5.68 13.71 15.11
N ALA A 328 4.42 14.14 15.18
CA ALA A 328 3.59 13.97 16.37
C ALA A 328 3.17 12.51 16.54
N ALA A 329 2.81 11.83 15.45
CA ALA A 329 2.49 10.41 15.43
C ALA A 329 3.69 9.57 15.93
N ARG A 330 4.89 9.82 15.40
CA ARG A 330 6.13 9.18 15.85
C ARG A 330 6.32 9.32 17.36
N ARG A 331 6.32 10.56 17.88
CA ARG A 331 6.52 10.80 19.33
C ARG A 331 5.49 10.05 20.19
N ALA A 332 4.24 9.98 19.74
CA ALA A 332 3.20 9.27 20.46
C ALA A 332 3.43 7.75 20.47
N PHE A 333 3.82 7.16 19.34
CA PHE A 333 4.15 5.72 19.26
C PHE A 333 5.43 5.38 20.01
N ASP A 334 6.48 6.22 19.93
CA ASP A 334 7.70 6.07 20.73
C ASP A 334 7.36 6.06 22.23
N THR A 335 6.49 6.97 22.68
CA THR A 335 6.04 7.01 24.08
C THR A 335 5.23 5.77 24.48
N ALA A 336 4.47 5.18 23.55
CA ALA A 336 3.76 3.92 23.80
C ALA A 336 4.77 2.76 23.97
N LEU A 337 5.79 2.70 23.10
CA LEU A 337 6.86 1.69 23.15
C LEU A 337 7.78 1.86 24.37
N ASP A 338 7.99 3.07 24.87
CA ASP A 338 8.73 3.30 26.12
C ASP A 338 8.01 2.67 27.34
N MET A 339 6.69 2.52 27.27
CA MET A 339 5.90 1.88 28.32
C MET A 339 5.76 0.38 28.12
N GLU A 340 5.50 -0.04 26.88
CA GLU A 340 5.36 -1.43 26.47
C GLU A 340 6.24 -1.66 25.23
N SER A 341 7.49 -2.06 25.47
CA SER A 341 8.52 -2.18 24.43
C SER A 341 8.26 -3.27 23.39
N GLU A 342 7.27 -4.13 23.65
CA GLU A 342 6.87 -5.27 22.82
C GLU A 342 5.37 -5.17 22.47
N ASP A 343 4.90 -3.96 22.12
CA ASP A 343 3.56 -3.75 21.56
C ASP A 343 3.63 -3.84 20.02
N ALA A 344 3.08 -4.93 19.46
CA ALA A 344 3.11 -5.19 18.02
C ALA A 344 2.35 -4.12 17.20
N ASP A 345 1.24 -3.59 17.73
CA ASP A 345 0.44 -2.57 17.06
C ASP A 345 1.15 -1.23 17.04
N ALA A 346 1.80 -0.86 18.15
CA ALA A 346 2.66 0.33 18.21
C ALA A 346 3.82 0.24 17.21
N LEU A 347 4.47 -0.93 17.10
CA LEU A 347 5.55 -1.18 16.13
C LEU A 347 5.04 -1.08 14.68
N ALA A 348 3.89 -1.67 14.37
CA ALA A 348 3.30 -1.58 13.03
C ALA A 348 2.85 -0.14 12.67
N ALA A 349 2.36 0.61 13.66
CA ALA A 349 2.00 2.01 13.48
C ALA A 349 3.23 2.90 13.29
N LEU A 350 4.31 2.69 14.05
CA LEU A 350 5.59 3.37 13.86
C LEU A 350 6.20 3.04 12.49
N ALA A 351 6.10 1.79 12.06
CA ALA A 351 6.51 1.38 10.73
C ALA A 351 5.74 2.10 9.63
N THR A 352 4.45 2.33 9.84
CA THR A 352 3.61 3.10 8.91
C THR A 352 4.05 4.55 8.83
N VAL A 353 4.41 5.17 9.96
CA VAL A 353 5.04 6.51 9.97
C VAL A 353 6.35 6.50 9.18
N ASN A 354 7.22 5.52 9.43
CA ASN A 354 8.48 5.34 8.70
C ASN A 354 8.25 5.18 7.19
N LEU A 355 7.28 4.36 6.79
CA LEU A 355 6.91 4.14 5.41
C LEU A 355 6.49 5.45 4.72
N LEU A 356 5.64 6.25 5.38
CA LEU A 356 5.15 7.53 4.86
C LEU A 356 6.22 8.62 4.83
N GLN A 357 7.23 8.53 5.69
CA GLN A 357 8.45 9.37 5.63
C GLN A 357 9.48 8.86 4.60
N GLY A 358 9.20 7.76 3.90
CA GLY A 358 10.10 7.13 2.94
C GLY A 358 11.24 6.32 3.56
N GLN A 359 11.24 6.12 4.88
CA GLN A 359 12.26 5.39 5.62
C GLN A 359 12.01 3.87 5.53
N LEU A 360 12.06 3.31 4.30
CA LEU A 360 11.68 1.92 4.01
C LEU A 360 12.46 0.88 4.85
N SER A 361 13.76 1.12 5.05
CA SER A 361 14.60 0.23 5.85
C SER A 361 14.22 0.23 7.34
N ALA A 362 13.85 1.39 7.89
CA ALA A 362 13.36 1.49 9.27
C ALA A 362 11.98 0.86 9.40
N ALA A 363 11.05 1.15 8.48
CA ALA A 363 9.73 0.54 8.44
C ALA A 363 9.80 -1.00 8.44
N ALA A 364 10.69 -1.57 7.61
CA ALA A 364 10.88 -3.01 7.56
C ALA A 364 11.50 -3.60 8.84
N ALA A 365 12.30 -2.84 9.58
CA ALA A 365 12.86 -3.29 10.85
C ALA A 365 11.78 -3.34 11.93
N ASP A 366 11.01 -2.27 12.07
CA ASP A 366 9.89 -2.18 13.02
C ASP A 366 8.85 -3.28 12.76
N LEU A 367 8.50 -3.53 11.50
CA LEU A 367 7.54 -4.58 11.14
C LEU A 367 8.07 -6.00 11.40
N LYS A 368 9.39 -6.21 11.25
CA LYS A 368 9.99 -7.50 11.62
C LYS A 368 9.88 -7.71 13.11
N GLN A 369 10.18 -6.68 13.91
CA GLN A 369 9.98 -6.74 15.34
C GLN A 369 8.50 -6.97 15.69
N ALA A 370 7.56 -6.33 14.99
CA ALA A 370 6.12 -6.53 15.22
C ALA A 370 5.70 -7.99 15.00
N VAL A 371 6.18 -8.66 13.94
CA VAL A 371 5.86 -10.08 13.69
C VAL A 371 6.67 -11.05 14.57
N ASP A 372 7.80 -10.62 15.12
CA ASP A 372 8.55 -11.39 16.11
C ASP A 372 7.85 -11.37 17.48
N VAL A 373 7.21 -10.24 17.82
CA VAL A 373 6.35 -10.07 19.01
C VAL A 373 5.03 -10.83 18.85
N ASP A 374 4.32 -10.64 17.73
CA ASP A 374 3.09 -11.35 17.40
C ASP A 374 3.19 -12.02 16.03
N SER A 375 3.48 -13.32 16.04
CA SER A 375 3.61 -14.11 14.82
C SER A 375 2.29 -14.33 14.08
N GLU A 376 1.15 -14.03 14.70
CA GLU A 376 -0.19 -14.11 14.10
C GLU A 376 -0.65 -12.77 13.52
N PHE A 377 0.18 -11.72 13.60
CA PHE A 377 -0.17 -10.38 13.14
C PHE A 377 -0.18 -10.27 11.61
N SER A 378 -1.26 -10.75 11.00
CA SER A 378 -1.47 -10.77 9.53
C SER A 378 -1.23 -9.40 8.88
N ARG A 379 -1.65 -8.31 9.53
CA ARG A 379 -1.48 -6.94 9.02
C ARG A 379 -0.01 -6.54 8.94
N ALA A 380 0.82 -6.89 9.93
CA ALA A 380 2.25 -6.61 9.87
C ALA A 380 2.94 -7.37 8.74
N TYR A 381 2.56 -8.63 8.45
CA TYR A 381 3.04 -9.35 7.27
C TYR A 381 2.63 -8.66 5.96
N ARG A 382 1.40 -8.17 5.86
CA ARG A 382 0.95 -7.38 4.70
C ARG A 382 1.79 -6.11 4.53
N TYR A 383 2.10 -5.40 5.62
CA TYR A 383 2.95 -4.20 5.57
C TYR A 383 4.41 -4.53 5.25
N LEU A 384 4.93 -5.68 5.69
CA LEU A 384 6.23 -6.20 5.25
C LEU A 384 6.22 -6.45 3.75
N ALA A 385 5.13 -7.02 3.21
CA ALA A 385 5.00 -7.25 1.79
C ALA A 385 5.05 -5.94 0.99
N VAL A 386 4.29 -4.93 1.41
CA VAL A 386 4.30 -3.59 0.78
C VAL A 386 5.68 -2.94 0.89
N THR A 387 6.30 -2.98 2.06
CA THR A 387 7.61 -2.36 2.30
C THR A 387 8.72 -3.06 1.51
N SER A 388 8.73 -4.41 1.50
CA SER A 388 9.67 -5.20 0.72
C SER A 388 9.43 -5.07 -0.78
N PHE A 389 8.19 -4.86 -1.22
CA PHE A 389 7.91 -4.53 -2.60
C PHE A 389 8.58 -3.20 -3.01
N LEU A 390 8.44 -2.16 -2.19
CA LEU A 390 9.04 -0.83 -2.45
C LEU A 390 10.58 -0.84 -2.38
N ARG A 391 11.17 -1.71 -1.56
CA ARG A 391 12.63 -1.81 -1.34
C ARG A 391 13.34 -2.80 -2.27
N SER A 392 12.79 -4.00 -2.42
CA SER A 392 13.45 -5.17 -3.00
C SER A 392 12.72 -5.74 -4.23
N GLY A 393 11.49 -5.28 -4.51
CA GLY A 393 10.63 -5.77 -5.58
C GLY A 393 9.74 -6.98 -5.22
N VAL A 394 9.07 -7.55 -6.22
CA VAL A 394 7.92 -8.47 -6.01
C VAL A 394 8.24 -9.81 -5.36
N ALA A 395 9.45 -10.37 -5.52
CA ALA A 395 9.73 -11.74 -5.06
C ALA A 395 9.66 -11.88 -3.54
N GLU A 396 10.24 -10.94 -2.80
CA GLU A 396 10.17 -10.92 -1.32
C GLU A 396 8.75 -10.57 -0.85
N ALA A 397 8.06 -9.68 -1.56
CA ALA A 397 6.71 -9.25 -1.24
C ALA A 397 5.69 -10.39 -1.29
N VAL A 398 5.75 -11.24 -2.32
CA VAL A 398 4.83 -12.39 -2.47
C VAL A 398 4.92 -13.32 -1.26
N GLY A 399 6.13 -13.62 -0.77
CA GLY A 399 6.29 -14.49 0.40
C GLY A 399 5.66 -13.91 1.67
N TYR A 400 5.70 -12.58 1.85
CA TYR A 400 5.01 -11.94 2.98
C TYR A 400 3.50 -11.83 2.79
N TYR A 401 3.01 -11.63 1.56
CA TYR A 401 1.57 -11.70 1.29
C TYR A 401 1.01 -13.11 1.52
N GLU A 402 1.77 -14.15 1.16
CA GLU A 402 1.43 -15.55 1.45
C GLU A 402 1.32 -15.79 2.96
N LYS A 403 2.28 -15.30 3.75
CA LYS A 403 2.21 -15.35 5.21
C LYS A 403 1.00 -14.58 5.75
N ALA A 404 0.71 -13.38 5.22
CA ALA A 404 -0.43 -12.60 5.68
C ALA A 404 -1.76 -13.35 5.52
N VAL A 405 -1.98 -14.01 4.38
CA VAL A 405 -3.20 -14.81 4.13
C VAL A 405 -3.20 -16.14 4.88
N GLU A 406 -2.04 -16.69 5.20
CA GLU A 406 -1.91 -17.87 6.08
C GLU A 406 -2.35 -17.53 7.52
N LYS A 407 -1.98 -16.34 8.01
CA LYS A 407 -2.31 -15.88 9.37
C LYS A 407 -3.77 -15.45 9.53
N ASP A 408 -4.34 -14.84 8.50
CA ASP A 408 -5.75 -14.49 8.47
C ASP A 408 -6.31 -14.66 7.05
N ASP A 409 -7.08 -15.73 6.85
CA ASP A 409 -7.70 -16.04 5.58
C ASP A 409 -8.79 -15.02 5.18
N ARG A 410 -9.25 -14.20 6.14
CA ARG A 410 -10.19 -13.08 5.94
C ARG A 410 -9.48 -11.77 5.68
N ASN A 411 -8.14 -11.75 5.60
CA ASN A 411 -7.42 -10.57 5.15
C ASN A 411 -7.60 -10.39 3.62
N TYR A 412 -8.80 -9.95 3.22
CA TYR A 412 -9.18 -9.75 1.83
C TYR A 412 -8.27 -8.77 1.11
N THR A 413 -7.68 -7.83 1.85
CA THR A 413 -6.72 -6.88 1.29
C THR A 413 -5.41 -7.56 0.92
N ALA A 414 -4.89 -8.46 1.77
CA ALA A 414 -3.72 -9.29 1.45
C ALA A 414 -4.00 -10.25 0.29
N TRP A 415 -5.19 -10.88 0.23
CA TRP A 415 -5.61 -11.70 -0.92
C TRP A 415 -5.67 -10.91 -2.23
N ASN A 416 -6.25 -9.71 -2.20
CA ASN A 416 -6.33 -8.83 -3.36
C ASN A 416 -4.94 -8.45 -3.89
N ASP A 417 -4.04 -8.10 -2.97
CA ASP A 417 -2.69 -7.72 -3.34
C ASP A 417 -1.91 -8.94 -3.84
N LEU A 418 -1.99 -10.11 -3.16
CA LEU A 418 -1.38 -11.37 -3.60
C LEU A 418 -1.86 -11.81 -4.99
N GLY A 419 -3.16 -11.74 -5.24
CA GLY A 419 -3.76 -12.06 -6.54
C GLY A 419 -3.25 -11.13 -7.65
N SER A 420 -2.95 -9.87 -7.31
CA SER A 420 -2.34 -8.91 -8.22
C SER A 420 -0.86 -9.18 -8.52
N TYR A 421 -0.21 -10.18 -7.90
CA TYR A 421 1.20 -10.53 -8.17
C TYR A 421 1.41 -11.96 -8.70
N ARG A 422 0.36 -12.79 -8.72
CA ARG A 422 0.40 -14.18 -9.22
C ARG A 422 -0.18 -14.35 -10.64
N LEU A 423 -0.70 -13.27 -11.23
CA LEU A 423 -1.17 -13.18 -12.62
C LEU A 423 -0.07 -12.60 -13.52
#